data_AF-A0A3M0E0L4-F1
#
_entry.id   AF-A0A3M0E0L4-F1
#
_cell.length_a   1.000
_cell.length_b   1.000
_cell.length_c   1.000
_cell.angle_alpha   90.00
_cell.angle_beta   90.00
_cell.angle_gamma   90.00
#
_symmetry.space_group_name_H-M   'P 1'
#
loop_
_entity.id
_entity.type
_entity.pdbx_description
1 polymer ?
#
loop_
_entity_poly.entity_id
_entity_poly.type
_entity_poly.pdbx_seq_one_letter_code
_entity_poly.pdbx_strand_id
1 'polypeptide(L)'
;MRYSLFPGVALAAIALTATISGAQSTPPKTGSTVSPDGKQYRAQPLTREIYAADPSAHVFGGKIYIYPSHDVDAGIPDDDLGNQYAMHDYRVLSMDRVGGPVTVHPVAIDVKNIPWASKQSWAPDAAYKNGTYYLYIPARDAKGVFRIGVATSKSPVGPFKAEPMPIKGSYSIDPAVFTDTDGASYMYFGGIWGGQLQRWATGRFDPNAGDTDLKQDGKPALMPKVAKLTPDMKQFAAPPRAVAILDEAGKPLLGGDHDRRFFEASWMFKRGGKYYFTYSTGDTHFIAYATGTSPLGPFRYQGKILLPVQGWTTHHSILKVGNTWQLVYHDTQLSNRNHLRSAKMTELTFNPDGSIRTIDPFKK
;
A
#
# COMPACT_ATOMS: atom_id res chain seq x y z
N MET A 1 -65.34 43.43 30.50
CA MET A 1 -64.00 43.76 29.96
C MET A 1 -63.23 42.44 29.88
N ARG A 2 -62.75 41.97 28.71
CA ARG A 2 -61.38 42.22 28.16
C ARG A 2 -60.31 41.83 29.19
N TYR A 3 -59.38 40.88 29.00
CA TYR A 3 -58.90 40.04 27.87
C TYR A 3 -58.41 38.68 28.46
N SER A 4 -58.08 37.58 27.77
CA SER A 4 -58.16 37.09 26.37
C SER A 4 -58.01 35.55 26.37
N LEU A 5 -58.16 34.87 25.22
CA LEU A 5 -57.73 33.46 25.04
C LEU A 5 -56.33 33.38 24.41
N PHE A 6 -55.55 32.38 24.83
CA PHE A 6 -54.45 31.80 24.04
C PHE A 6 -54.64 30.29 23.93
N PRO A 7 -54.60 29.69 22.73
CA PRO A 7 -54.64 28.24 22.58
C PRO A 7 -53.26 27.62 22.88
N GLY A 8 -53.24 26.48 23.57
CA GLY A 8 -52.02 25.72 23.77
C GLY A 8 -51.53 25.10 22.46
N VAL A 9 -50.35 25.51 22.00
CA VAL A 9 -49.65 24.83 20.90
C VAL A 9 -48.84 23.68 21.51
N ALA A 10 -49.32 22.45 21.31
CA ALA A 10 -48.53 21.26 21.65
C ALA A 10 -47.36 21.14 20.67
N LEU A 11 -46.13 21.39 21.15
CA LEU A 11 -44.92 21.17 20.36
C LEU A 11 -44.69 19.66 20.21
N ALA A 12 -45.16 19.08 19.12
CA ALA A 12 -44.81 17.73 18.73
C ALA A 12 -43.32 17.70 18.35
N ALA A 13 -42.48 17.21 19.28
CA ALA A 13 -41.07 16.98 19.01
C ALA A 13 -40.92 15.81 18.03
N ILE A 14 -40.92 16.13 16.72
CA ILE A 14 -40.55 15.18 15.68
C ILE A 14 -39.06 14.90 15.85
N ALA A 15 -38.75 13.79 16.52
CA ALA A 15 -37.41 13.23 16.55
C ALA A 15 -37.05 12.77 15.14
N LEU A 16 -36.44 13.66 14.36
CA LEU A 16 -35.92 13.33 13.04
C LEU A 16 -34.68 12.44 13.23
N THR A 17 -34.90 11.14 13.38
CA THR A 17 -33.83 10.14 13.33
C THR A 17 -33.26 10.11 11.91
N ALA A 18 -32.29 10.99 11.66
CA ALA A 18 -31.48 10.96 10.46
C ALA A 18 -30.67 9.66 10.47
N THR A 19 -31.23 8.61 9.88
CA THR A 19 -30.50 7.40 9.54
C THR A 19 -29.45 7.75 8.51
N ILE A 20 -28.24 8.07 8.97
CA ILE A 20 -27.06 8.08 8.10
C ILE A 20 -26.81 6.62 7.72
N SER A 21 -27.51 6.15 6.68
CA SER A 21 -27.10 4.95 5.97
C SER A 21 -25.81 5.32 5.23
N GLY A 22 -24.68 5.07 5.87
CA GLY A 22 -23.38 5.06 5.20
C GLY A 22 -23.43 3.99 4.13
N ALA A 23 -23.78 4.39 2.91
CA ALA A 23 -23.88 3.50 1.78
C ALA A 23 -22.46 3.02 1.44
N GLN A 24 -22.10 1.82 1.92
CA GLN A 24 -20.88 1.17 1.49
C GLN A 24 -20.91 1.03 -0.02
N SER A 25 -20.04 1.77 -0.71
CA SER A 25 -19.94 1.81 -2.16
C SER A 25 -19.44 0.45 -2.68
N THR A 26 -20.35 -0.50 -2.87
CA THR A 26 -20.03 -1.78 -3.51
C THR A 26 -19.60 -1.51 -4.96
N PRO A 27 -18.54 -2.15 -5.49
CA PRO A 27 -18.16 -1.98 -6.88
C PRO A 27 -19.26 -2.41 -7.85
N PRO A 28 -19.27 -1.89 -9.08
CA PRO A 28 -20.24 -2.32 -10.09
C PRO A 28 -20.02 -3.79 -10.46
N LYS A 29 -21.11 -4.57 -10.48
CA LYS A 29 -21.12 -6.00 -10.83
C LYS A 29 -20.53 -6.26 -12.23
N THR A 30 -20.65 -5.30 -13.14
CA THR A 30 -20.06 -5.30 -14.49
C THR A 30 -19.19 -4.05 -14.67
N GLY A 31 -17.90 -4.23 -14.92
CA GLY A 31 -16.97 -3.14 -15.25
C GLY A 31 -16.57 -3.19 -16.72
N SER A 32 -16.39 -2.04 -17.36
CA SER A 32 -15.93 -1.94 -18.75
C SER A 32 -14.59 -2.66 -18.94
N THR A 33 -14.42 -3.41 -20.03
CA THR A 33 -13.14 -4.06 -20.39
C THR A 33 -12.18 -3.11 -21.13
N VAL A 34 -12.59 -1.84 -21.31
CA VAL A 34 -11.90 -0.78 -22.04
C VAL A 34 -11.87 0.49 -21.17
N SER A 35 -10.77 1.22 -21.17
CA SER A 35 -10.62 2.52 -20.46
C SER A 35 -11.38 3.66 -21.15
N PRO A 36 -11.57 4.82 -20.47
CA PRO A 36 -12.23 6.00 -21.05
C PRO A 36 -11.56 6.52 -22.35
N ASP A 37 -10.26 6.27 -22.54
CA ASP A 37 -9.51 6.62 -23.75
C ASP A 37 -9.47 5.50 -24.80
N GLY A 38 -10.29 4.46 -24.66
CA GLY A 38 -10.51 3.43 -25.68
C GLY A 38 -9.51 2.26 -25.67
N LYS A 39 -8.60 2.16 -24.70
CA LYS A 39 -7.60 1.09 -24.62
C LYS A 39 -8.13 -0.13 -23.88
N GLN A 40 -7.85 -1.34 -24.38
CA GLN A 40 -8.23 -2.57 -23.70
C GLN A 40 -7.23 -2.89 -22.56
N TYR A 41 -7.70 -3.13 -21.33
CA TYR A 41 -6.80 -3.51 -20.24
C TYR A 41 -6.14 -4.88 -20.47
N ARG A 42 -4.87 -5.03 -20.07
CA ARG A 42 -4.14 -6.30 -20.07
C ARG A 42 -4.76 -7.32 -19.12
N ALA A 43 -5.04 -6.90 -17.89
CA ALA A 43 -5.63 -7.71 -16.83
C ALA A 43 -6.97 -7.13 -16.36
N GLN A 44 -7.82 -8.02 -15.84
CA GLN A 44 -9.12 -7.69 -15.26
C GLN A 44 -9.05 -7.70 -13.73
N PRO A 45 -9.99 -7.02 -13.04
CA PRO A 45 -10.02 -6.99 -11.58
C PRO A 45 -10.16 -8.38 -10.97
N LEU A 46 -9.37 -8.66 -9.94
CA LEU A 46 -9.36 -9.91 -9.19
C LEU A 46 -10.68 -10.17 -8.45
N THR A 47 -11.35 -9.11 -8.00
CA THR A 47 -12.70 -9.15 -7.44
C THR A 47 -13.51 -7.95 -7.92
N ARG A 48 -14.84 -8.04 -7.77
CA ARG A 48 -15.81 -6.94 -7.94
C ARG A 48 -16.71 -6.80 -6.70
N GLU A 49 -16.38 -7.46 -5.60
CA GLU A 49 -17.15 -7.41 -4.34
C GLU A 49 -16.72 -6.24 -3.46
N ILE A 50 -15.44 -5.86 -3.51
CA ILE A 50 -14.84 -4.72 -2.80
C ILE A 50 -13.90 -3.94 -3.73
N TYR A 51 -13.68 -2.66 -3.44
CA TYR A 51 -12.55 -1.93 -4.01
C TYR A 51 -11.29 -2.31 -3.24
N ALA A 52 -10.31 -2.84 -3.95
CA ALA A 52 -9.10 -3.42 -3.38
C ALA A 52 -7.89 -2.78 -4.04
N ALA A 53 -6.99 -2.22 -3.24
CA ALA A 53 -5.80 -1.54 -3.71
C ALA A 53 -4.53 -2.12 -3.10
N ASP A 54 -3.39 -1.50 -3.39
CA ASP A 54 -2.10 -1.73 -2.72
C ASP A 54 -1.79 -3.22 -2.43
N PRO A 55 -1.80 -4.11 -3.45
CA PRO A 55 -1.99 -5.53 -3.22
C PRO A 55 -0.67 -6.25 -2.87
N SER A 56 -0.41 -6.44 -1.59
CA SER A 56 0.73 -7.24 -1.09
C SER A 56 0.44 -8.74 -1.18
N ALA A 57 1.10 -9.47 -2.10
CA ALA A 57 0.76 -10.84 -2.44
C ALA A 57 1.85 -11.86 -2.04
N HIS A 58 1.42 -12.95 -1.39
CA HIS A 58 2.27 -14.00 -0.83
C HIS A 58 1.77 -15.40 -1.18
N VAL A 59 2.67 -16.39 -1.16
CA VAL A 59 2.30 -17.81 -1.16
C VAL A 59 2.46 -18.38 0.24
N PHE A 60 1.36 -18.70 0.91
CA PHE A 60 1.35 -19.37 2.22
C PHE A 60 0.57 -20.67 2.14
N GLY A 61 1.11 -21.76 2.69
CA GLY A 61 0.45 -23.08 2.67
C GLY A 61 0.10 -23.60 1.26
N GLY A 62 0.82 -23.16 0.23
CA GLY A 62 0.56 -23.51 -1.17
C GLY A 62 -0.54 -22.69 -1.86
N LYS A 63 -1.22 -21.78 -1.16
CA LYS A 63 -2.23 -20.87 -1.74
C LYS A 63 -1.68 -19.46 -1.89
N ILE A 64 -2.22 -18.69 -2.84
CA ILE A 64 -1.94 -17.27 -2.97
C ILE A 64 -2.86 -16.52 -2.00
N TYR A 65 -2.27 -15.67 -1.16
CA TYR A 65 -2.98 -14.69 -0.34
C TYR A 65 -2.56 -13.29 -0.74
N ILE A 66 -3.51 -12.36 -0.79
CA ILE A 66 -3.26 -10.95 -1.10
C ILE A 66 -3.83 -10.13 0.06
N TYR A 67 -3.03 -9.20 0.55
CA TYR A 67 -3.35 -8.28 1.63
C TYR A 67 -3.47 -6.87 1.00
N PRO A 68 -4.64 -6.52 0.46
CA PRO A 68 -4.86 -5.20 -0.11
C PRO A 68 -5.30 -4.18 0.95
N SER A 69 -5.16 -2.90 0.64
CA SER A 69 -6.03 -1.86 1.23
C SER A 69 -7.48 -2.08 0.77
N HIS A 70 -8.45 -1.88 1.67
CA HIS A 70 -9.88 -1.85 1.32
C HIS A 70 -10.33 -0.40 1.14
N ASP A 71 -10.44 0.01 -0.13
CA ASP A 71 -10.87 1.36 -0.52
C ASP A 71 -12.38 1.56 -0.27
N VAL A 72 -12.76 2.74 0.21
CA VAL A 72 -14.14 3.10 0.56
C VAL A 72 -14.47 4.52 0.10
N ASP A 73 -15.71 4.77 -0.34
CA ASP A 73 -16.17 6.12 -0.67
C ASP A 73 -16.53 6.88 0.62
N ALA A 74 -15.56 7.64 1.14
CA ALA A 74 -15.74 8.48 2.32
C ALA A 74 -16.34 9.85 2.03
N GLY A 75 -16.64 10.19 0.76
CA GLY A 75 -17.12 11.51 0.35
C GLY A 75 -16.10 12.65 0.53
N ILE A 76 -14.82 12.32 0.73
CA ILE A 76 -13.73 13.29 0.90
C ILE A 76 -13.15 13.64 -0.48
N PRO A 77 -13.00 14.93 -0.85
CA PRO A 77 -12.36 15.33 -2.11
C PRO A 77 -10.89 14.88 -2.22
N ASP A 78 -10.41 14.69 -3.45
CA ASP A 78 -9.00 14.37 -3.71
C ASP A 78 -8.08 15.54 -3.29
N ASP A 79 -7.03 15.25 -2.52
CA ASP A 79 -5.94 16.20 -2.19
C ASP A 79 -4.54 15.54 -2.21
N ASP A 80 -3.49 16.38 -2.16
CA ASP A 80 -2.08 15.96 -2.18
C ASP A 80 -1.62 15.28 -0.86
N LEU A 81 -2.40 15.40 0.21
CA LEU A 81 -2.13 14.77 1.51
C LEU A 81 -2.74 13.36 1.62
N GLY A 82 -3.56 12.98 0.64
CA GLY A 82 -4.22 11.69 0.56
C GLY A 82 -5.39 11.54 1.54
N ASN A 83 -6.09 12.62 1.93
CA ASN A 83 -7.22 12.50 2.87
C ASN A 83 -8.40 11.69 2.30
N GLN A 84 -8.55 11.65 0.97
CA GLN A 84 -9.49 10.78 0.24
C GLN A 84 -9.22 9.28 0.46
N TYR A 85 -7.97 8.89 0.74
CA TYR A 85 -7.59 7.52 1.07
C TYR A 85 -7.94 7.24 2.55
N ALA A 86 -9.23 7.07 2.79
CA ALA A 86 -9.88 6.98 4.11
C ALA A 86 -10.23 5.55 4.54
N MET A 87 -9.50 4.56 4.03
CA MET A 87 -9.62 3.14 4.37
C MET A 87 -9.57 2.93 5.89
N HIS A 88 -10.40 2.01 6.39
CA HIS A 88 -10.56 1.73 7.82
C HIS A 88 -10.52 0.25 8.21
N ASP A 89 -10.47 -0.67 7.24
CA ASP A 89 -10.35 -2.11 7.50
C ASP A 89 -9.47 -2.80 6.44
N TYR A 90 -9.11 -4.06 6.70
CA TYR A 90 -8.46 -4.93 5.72
C TYR A 90 -9.27 -6.22 5.53
N ARG A 91 -9.38 -6.66 4.27
CA ARG A 91 -9.99 -7.93 3.87
C ARG A 91 -9.01 -8.69 3.00
N VAL A 92 -8.56 -9.85 3.49
CA VAL A 92 -7.60 -10.68 2.76
C VAL A 92 -8.31 -11.33 1.57
N LEU A 93 -7.64 -11.37 0.42
CA LEU A 93 -8.07 -12.15 -0.73
C LEU A 93 -7.29 -13.47 -0.78
N SER A 94 -7.89 -14.54 -1.29
CA SER A 94 -7.14 -15.77 -1.59
C SER A 94 -7.56 -16.42 -2.90
N MET A 95 -6.62 -17.12 -3.54
CA MET A 95 -6.89 -18.00 -4.68
C MET A 95 -5.95 -19.22 -4.66
N ASP A 96 -6.42 -20.37 -5.13
CA ASP A 96 -5.63 -21.61 -5.16
C ASP A 96 -4.56 -21.64 -6.27
N ARG A 97 -4.74 -20.82 -7.31
CA ARG A 97 -3.83 -20.70 -8.46
C ARG A 97 -4.05 -19.36 -9.17
N VAL A 98 -3.04 -18.93 -9.93
CA VAL A 98 -3.15 -17.77 -10.85
C VAL A 98 -4.34 -17.97 -11.79
N GLY A 99 -5.19 -16.94 -11.93
CA GLY A 99 -6.40 -16.98 -12.75
C GLY A 99 -7.51 -17.91 -12.23
N GLY A 100 -7.37 -18.47 -11.01
CA GLY A 100 -8.44 -19.20 -10.34
C GLY A 100 -9.49 -18.26 -9.72
N PRO A 101 -10.59 -18.81 -9.18
CA PRO A 101 -11.56 -18.05 -8.40
C PRO A 101 -10.89 -17.35 -7.21
N VAL A 102 -11.33 -16.11 -6.94
CA VAL A 102 -10.85 -15.30 -5.81
C VAL A 102 -11.91 -15.33 -4.71
N THR A 103 -11.48 -15.61 -3.49
CA THR A 103 -12.31 -15.49 -2.28
C THR A 103 -11.98 -14.17 -1.59
N VAL A 104 -12.98 -13.34 -1.34
CA VAL A 104 -12.88 -12.22 -0.39
C VAL A 104 -13.21 -12.75 1.00
N HIS A 105 -12.25 -12.67 1.92
CA HIS A 105 -12.47 -13.12 3.31
C HIS A 105 -13.18 -12.04 4.14
N PRO A 106 -13.74 -12.41 5.31
CA PRO A 106 -14.25 -11.44 6.28
C PRO A 106 -13.19 -10.41 6.69
N VAL A 107 -13.64 -9.33 7.35
CA VAL A 107 -12.74 -8.29 7.89
C VAL A 107 -11.70 -8.93 8.79
N ALA A 108 -10.44 -8.82 8.38
CA ALA A 108 -9.30 -9.42 9.05
C ALA A 108 -8.86 -8.57 10.25
N ILE A 109 -8.93 -7.25 10.13
CA ILE A 109 -8.84 -6.27 11.23
C ILE A 109 -9.45 -4.93 10.76
N ASP A 110 -9.89 -4.10 11.71
CA ASP A 110 -10.48 -2.77 11.54
C ASP A 110 -9.67 -1.78 12.40
N VAL A 111 -9.43 -0.56 11.92
CA VAL A 111 -8.65 0.49 12.63
C VAL A 111 -9.17 0.74 14.04
N LYS A 112 -10.49 0.66 14.27
CA LYS A 112 -11.06 0.85 15.62
C LYS A 112 -10.61 -0.20 16.65
N ASN A 113 -10.06 -1.32 16.18
CA ASN A 113 -9.50 -2.40 17.00
C ASN A 113 -7.97 -2.29 17.16
N ILE A 114 -7.34 -1.19 16.71
CA ILE A 114 -5.91 -0.92 16.80
C ILE A 114 -5.69 0.21 17.84
N PRO A 115 -5.29 -0.09 19.09
CA PRO A 115 -5.41 0.86 20.21
C PRO A 115 -4.65 2.19 20.08
N TRP A 116 -3.63 2.25 19.23
CA TRP A 116 -2.78 3.43 19.02
C TRP A 116 -3.15 4.23 17.75
N ALA A 117 -3.96 3.68 16.86
CA ALA A 117 -4.30 4.28 15.57
C ALA A 117 -5.58 5.14 15.68
N SER A 118 -5.61 6.25 14.94
CA SER A 118 -6.75 7.16 14.90
C SER A 118 -7.57 7.05 13.62
N LYS A 119 -6.90 6.91 12.46
CA LYS A 119 -7.53 6.79 11.13
C LYS A 119 -6.55 6.28 10.06
N GLN A 120 -7.10 5.96 8.89
CA GLN A 120 -6.40 5.68 7.63
C GLN A 120 -5.46 4.46 7.68
N SER A 121 -6.01 3.27 7.42
CA SER A 121 -5.26 2.02 7.22
C SER A 121 -4.78 1.91 5.77
N TRP A 122 -3.57 2.39 5.50
CA TRP A 122 -2.95 2.41 4.16
C TRP A 122 -2.28 1.05 3.81
N ALA A 123 -1.56 0.98 2.69
CA ALA A 123 -0.97 -0.25 2.14
C ALA A 123 -0.36 -1.19 3.19
N PRO A 124 -0.94 -2.38 3.45
CA PRO A 124 -0.41 -3.33 4.41
C PRO A 124 0.56 -4.32 3.75
N ASP A 125 1.29 -5.07 4.57
CA ASP A 125 1.95 -6.29 4.12
C ASP A 125 1.93 -7.37 5.19
N ALA A 126 2.13 -8.63 4.80
CA ALA A 126 2.10 -9.77 5.70
C ALA A 126 3.40 -10.60 5.68
N ALA A 127 3.72 -11.23 6.80
CA ALA A 127 4.76 -12.23 6.89
C ALA A 127 4.29 -13.46 7.66
N TYR A 128 4.88 -14.62 7.39
CA TYR A 128 4.64 -15.85 8.14
C TYR A 128 5.94 -16.32 8.81
N LYS A 129 5.87 -16.64 10.11
CA LYS A 129 6.98 -17.23 10.87
C LYS A 129 6.49 -18.04 12.05
N ASN A 130 7.06 -19.22 12.26
CA ASN A 130 6.83 -20.08 13.43
C ASN A 130 5.33 -20.27 13.76
N GLY A 131 4.53 -20.69 12.79
CA GLY A 131 3.10 -20.94 12.98
C GLY A 131 2.29 -19.68 13.34
N THR A 132 2.74 -18.50 12.92
CA THR A 132 2.09 -17.22 13.18
C THR A 132 2.16 -16.34 11.94
N TYR A 133 1.04 -15.71 11.59
CA TYR A 133 0.94 -14.68 10.57
C TYR A 133 1.01 -13.31 11.23
N TYR A 134 1.76 -12.41 10.62
CA TYR A 134 1.98 -11.03 11.05
C TYR A 134 1.47 -10.13 9.94
N LEU A 135 0.61 -9.16 10.27
CA LEU A 135 0.10 -8.13 9.37
C LEU A 135 0.68 -6.78 9.83
N TYR A 136 1.40 -6.10 8.95
CA TYR A 136 2.02 -4.81 9.20
C TYR A 136 1.13 -3.70 8.63
N ILE A 137 0.89 -2.69 9.45
CA ILE A 137 -0.23 -1.75 9.26
C ILE A 137 0.30 -0.32 9.39
N PRO A 138 0.39 0.45 8.30
CA PRO A 138 0.59 1.90 8.38
C PRO A 138 -0.74 2.56 8.74
N ALA A 139 -0.74 3.35 9.81
CA ALA A 139 -1.88 4.17 10.18
C ALA A 139 -1.43 5.45 10.90
N ARG A 140 -2.29 6.48 10.92
CA ARG A 140 -2.00 7.70 11.66
C ARG A 140 -2.25 7.47 13.16
N ASP A 141 -1.33 7.92 14.01
CA ASP A 141 -1.55 8.01 15.46
C ASP A 141 -2.51 9.17 15.82
N ALA A 142 -2.84 9.32 17.10
CA ALA A 142 -3.73 10.39 17.59
C ALA A 142 -3.20 11.82 17.34
N LYS A 143 -1.94 11.99 16.92
CA LYS A 143 -1.34 13.28 16.54
C LYS A 143 -1.29 13.48 15.02
N GLY A 144 -1.91 12.58 14.25
CA GLY A 144 -1.91 12.62 12.78
C GLY A 144 -0.61 12.14 12.13
N VAL A 145 0.32 11.57 12.91
CA VAL A 145 1.63 11.12 12.42
C VAL A 145 1.54 9.66 12.01
N PHE A 146 1.96 9.33 10.79
CA PHE A 146 1.99 7.94 10.34
C PHE A 146 3.01 7.11 11.12
N ARG A 147 2.56 5.93 11.55
CA ARG A 147 3.31 4.88 12.25
C ARG A 147 3.01 3.53 11.62
N ILE A 148 3.88 2.55 11.83
CA ILE A 148 3.66 1.17 11.40
C ILE A 148 3.50 0.30 12.64
N GLY A 149 2.33 -0.33 12.78
CA GLY A 149 2.10 -1.36 13.79
C GLY A 149 2.20 -2.76 13.21
N VAL A 150 2.01 -3.74 14.10
CA VAL A 150 1.92 -5.16 13.75
C VAL A 150 0.72 -5.79 14.46
N ALA A 151 0.04 -6.68 13.76
CA ALA A 151 -1.04 -7.50 14.28
C ALA A 151 -0.76 -8.98 13.98
N THR A 152 -1.19 -9.89 14.87
CA THR A 152 -0.88 -11.33 14.75
C THR A 152 -2.13 -12.21 14.64
N SER A 153 -2.02 -13.30 13.88
CA SER A 153 -3.03 -14.35 13.81
C SER A 153 -2.42 -15.75 13.65
N LYS A 154 -3.23 -16.78 13.90
CA LYS A 154 -2.93 -18.18 13.55
C LYS A 154 -3.47 -18.58 12.16
N SER A 155 -4.25 -17.69 11.55
CA SER A 155 -4.84 -17.84 10.21
C SER A 155 -4.24 -16.80 9.26
N PRO A 156 -3.97 -17.14 7.98
CA PRO A 156 -3.53 -16.15 6.98
C PRO A 156 -4.59 -15.09 6.70
N VAL A 157 -5.87 -15.39 6.94
CA VAL A 157 -7.00 -14.48 6.68
C VAL A 157 -7.50 -13.78 7.95
N GLY A 158 -6.79 -13.95 9.06
CA GLY A 158 -7.21 -13.41 10.36
C GLY A 158 -8.34 -14.21 11.04
N PRO A 159 -9.05 -13.58 12.00
CA PRO A 159 -8.87 -12.21 12.46
C PRO A 159 -7.47 -11.99 13.07
N PHE A 160 -6.92 -10.79 12.92
CA PHE A 160 -5.64 -10.39 13.49
C PHE A 160 -5.87 -9.57 14.76
N LYS A 161 -5.02 -9.79 15.77
CA LYS A 161 -4.97 -9.00 17.00
C LYS A 161 -3.79 -8.04 16.95
N ALA A 162 -4.05 -6.74 16.98
CA ALA A 162 -3.00 -5.72 17.01
C ALA A 162 -2.20 -5.71 18.32
N GLU A 163 -0.91 -5.39 18.23
CA GLU A 163 -0.14 -4.93 19.38
C GLU A 163 -0.64 -3.55 19.85
N PRO A 164 -0.60 -3.26 21.16
CA PRO A 164 -1.18 -2.03 21.72
C PRO A 164 -0.42 -0.75 21.34
N MET A 165 0.81 -0.89 20.83
CA MET A 165 1.68 0.21 20.41
C MET A 165 2.24 -0.06 19.00
N PRO A 166 2.58 0.97 18.21
CA PRO A 166 3.27 0.79 16.94
C PRO A 166 4.70 0.28 17.17
N ILE A 167 5.34 -0.21 16.10
CA ILE A 167 6.74 -0.64 16.12
C ILE A 167 7.62 0.54 16.54
N LYS A 168 8.50 0.34 17.53
CA LYS A 168 9.34 1.40 18.08
C LYS A 168 10.33 1.89 17.02
N GLY A 169 10.31 3.18 16.74
CA GLY A 169 11.13 3.79 15.70
C GLY A 169 10.54 3.70 14.28
N SER A 170 9.30 3.21 14.14
CA SER A 170 8.56 3.33 12.88
C SER A 170 7.98 4.73 12.67
N TYR A 171 7.83 5.06 11.40
CA TYR A 171 7.27 6.30 10.89
C TYR A 171 6.91 6.12 9.41
N SER A 172 6.10 7.02 8.86
CA SER A 172 5.67 6.94 7.46
C SER A 172 4.89 5.64 7.16
N ILE A 173 4.80 5.26 5.89
CA ILE A 173 3.82 4.31 5.34
C ILE A 173 4.49 3.10 4.66
N ASP A 174 3.67 2.28 3.99
CA ASP A 174 4.07 1.23 3.03
C ASP A 174 5.14 0.24 3.53
N PRO A 175 4.88 -0.49 4.63
CA PRO A 175 5.72 -1.61 5.03
C PRO A 175 5.69 -2.72 3.98
N ALA A 176 6.85 -3.25 3.62
CA ALA A 176 7.00 -4.56 2.97
C ALA A 176 8.06 -5.40 3.70
N VAL A 177 7.72 -6.63 4.06
CA VAL A 177 8.52 -7.51 4.90
C VAL A 177 9.02 -8.71 4.10
N PHE A 178 10.27 -8.59 3.68
CA PHE A 178 10.99 -9.66 3.00
C PHE A 178 11.76 -10.51 4.03
N THR A 179 11.59 -11.83 3.96
CA THR A 179 12.42 -12.79 4.70
C THR A 179 13.40 -13.42 3.73
N ASP A 180 14.69 -13.27 4.03
CA ASP A 180 15.79 -13.72 3.20
C ASP A 180 16.08 -15.22 3.43
N THR A 181 16.90 -15.80 2.55
CA THR A 181 17.27 -17.23 2.56
C THR A 181 18.11 -17.64 3.78
N ASP A 182 18.60 -16.69 4.59
CA ASP A 182 19.25 -16.93 5.88
C ASP A 182 18.27 -16.93 7.08
N GLY A 183 16.98 -16.71 6.83
CA GLY A 183 15.93 -16.61 7.86
C GLY A 183 15.84 -15.26 8.56
N ALA A 184 16.65 -14.27 8.18
CA ALA A 184 16.50 -12.89 8.63
C ALA A 184 15.38 -12.19 7.88
N SER A 185 14.57 -11.41 8.60
CA SER A 185 13.47 -10.63 8.02
C SER A 185 13.77 -9.14 8.11
N TYR A 186 13.41 -8.41 7.05
CA TYR A 186 13.68 -6.99 6.87
C TYR A 186 12.39 -6.30 6.44
N MET A 187 12.03 -5.22 7.16
CA MET A 187 10.96 -4.32 6.75
C MET A 187 11.56 -3.18 5.94
N TYR A 188 11.12 -3.03 4.70
CA TYR A 188 11.28 -1.84 3.87
C TYR A 188 10.07 -0.95 4.08
N PHE A 189 10.22 0.37 4.15
CA PHE A 189 9.09 1.27 4.35
C PHE A 189 9.40 2.71 3.95
N GLY A 190 8.33 3.50 3.85
CA GLY A 190 8.36 4.95 3.63
C GLY A 190 7.52 5.36 2.41
N GLY A 191 6.97 6.57 2.48
CA GLY A 191 6.38 7.25 1.34
C GLY A 191 6.46 8.76 1.52
N ILE A 192 6.83 9.49 0.47
CA ILE A 192 6.86 10.96 0.50
C ILE A 192 5.44 11.55 0.43
N TRP A 193 5.32 12.87 0.30
CA TRP A 193 4.06 13.59 0.22
C TRP A 193 3.13 13.29 1.42
N GLY A 194 1.90 12.80 1.18
CA GLY A 194 0.95 12.39 2.20
C GLY A 194 1.47 11.31 3.16
N GLY A 195 2.44 10.50 2.73
CA GLY A 195 3.14 9.49 3.54
C GLY A 195 4.16 10.06 4.55
N GLN A 196 4.42 11.36 4.53
CA GLN A 196 5.22 12.11 5.53
C GLN A 196 6.71 11.75 5.66
N LEU A 197 7.32 10.93 4.79
CA LEU A 197 8.74 10.56 4.92
C LEU A 197 9.68 11.78 4.94
N GLN A 198 9.36 12.82 4.17
CA GLN A 198 10.07 14.10 4.12
C GLN A 198 10.08 14.85 5.45
N ARG A 199 9.02 14.69 6.25
CA ARG A 199 8.91 15.22 7.61
C ARG A 199 9.80 14.48 8.62
N TRP A 200 10.49 13.43 8.22
CA TRP A 200 11.45 12.66 9.03
C TRP A 200 12.90 12.76 8.55
N ALA A 201 13.22 13.68 7.63
CA ALA A 201 14.54 13.81 7.02
C ALA A 201 15.70 14.00 8.03
N THR A 202 15.43 14.61 9.20
CA THR A 202 16.39 14.86 10.28
C THR A 202 16.44 13.74 11.33
N GLY A 203 15.66 12.66 11.15
CA GLY A 203 15.47 11.60 12.16
C GLY A 203 14.47 11.97 13.28
N ARG A 204 13.86 13.16 13.23
CA ARG A 204 12.76 13.60 14.08
C ARG A 204 11.61 14.09 13.21
N PHE A 205 10.38 13.97 13.70
CA PHE A 205 9.22 14.53 13.00
C PHE A 205 9.22 16.05 13.07
N ASP A 206 9.24 16.70 11.92
CA ASP A 206 9.00 18.13 11.78
C ASP A 206 7.62 18.36 11.13
N PRO A 207 6.61 18.87 11.86
CA PRO A 207 5.30 19.15 11.28
C PRO A 207 5.33 20.31 10.26
N ASN A 208 6.39 21.14 10.26
CA ASN A 208 6.57 22.29 9.37
C ASN A 208 7.39 21.96 8.11
N ALA A 209 7.95 20.76 8.02
CA ALA A 209 8.59 20.28 6.79
C ALA A 209 7.53 20.08 5.69
N GLY A 210 7.93 20.37 4.44
CA GLY A 210 7.01 20.54 3.32
C GLY A 210 6.12 19.33 3.00
N ASP A 211 5.03 19.59 2.29
CA ASP A 211 4.01 18.59 1.98
C ASP A 211 4.36 17.64 0.83
N THR A 212 5.50 17.84 0.16
CA THR A 212 5.96 16.99 -0.94
C THR A 212 7.21 16.20 -0.54
N ASP A 213 8.38 16.83 -0.63
CA ASP A 213 9.70 16.20 -0.57
C ASP A 213 10.71 17.19 0.05
N LEU A 214 11.99 17.10 -0.32
CA LEU A 214 13.04 17.99 0.20
C LEU A 214 13.14 19.33 -0.55
N LYS A 215 12.43 19.52 -1.68
CA LYS A 215 12.51 20.69 -2.58
C LYS A 215 13.95 21.14 -2.89
N GLN A 216 14.81 20.16 -3.18
CA GLN A 216 16.25 20.30 -3.35
C GLN A 216 16.73 19.44 -4.51
N ASP A 217 16.23 19.74 -5.70
CA ASP A 217 16.24 18.87 -6.88
C ASP A 217 17.64 18.42 -7.32
N GLY A 218 18.65 19.28 -7.14
CA GLY A 218 20.06 18.98 -7.42
C GLY A 218 20.81 18.20 -6.33
N LYS A 219 20.15 17.77 -5.26
CA LYS A 219 20.69 16.92 -4.18
C LYS A 219 20.08 15.52 -4.24
N PRO A 220 20.66 14.52 -3.55
CA PRO A 220 20.07 13.18 -3.46
C PRO A 220 18.61 13.22 -3.01
N ALA A 221 17.77 12.45 -3.70
CA ALA A 221 16.38 12.25 -3.34
C ALA A 221 16.23 11.61 -1.96
N LEU A 222 15.06 11.77 -1.36
CA LEU A 222 14.77 11.10 -0.10
C LEU A 222 14.64 9.59 -0.30
N MET A 223 15.42 8.84 0.46
CA MET A 223 15.52 7.39 0.32
C MET A 223 14.52 6.64 1.20
N PRO A 224 13.98 5.49 0.71
CA PRO A 224 13.20 4.57 1.54
C PRO A 224 14.02 4.05 2.71
N LYS A 225 13.36 3.44 3.68
CA LYS A 225 13.99 2.92 4.89
C LYS A 225 14.00 1.40 4.88
N VAL A 226 15.01 0.81 5.50
CA VAL A 226 15.05 -0.62 5.82
C VAL A 226 15.48 -0.84 7.27
N ALA A 227 14.80 -1.75 7.95
CA ALA A 227 15.14 -2.20 9.30
C ALA A 227 15.07 -3.72 9.39
N LYS A 228 16.07 -4.35 10.02
CA LYS A 228 16.00 -5.78 10.36
C LYS A 228 14.98 -5.96 11.49
N LEU A 229 14.09 -6.94 11.36
CA LEU A 229 13.12 -7.28 12.39
C LEU A 229 13.75 -8.15 13.49
N THR A 230 13.21 -8.05 14.70
CA THR A 230 13.50 -8.97 15.80
C THR A 230 13.05 -10.39 15.48
N PRO A 231 13.59 -11.43 16.16
CA PRO A 231 13.22 -12.82 15.88
C PRO A 231 11.72 -13.12 16.00
N ASP A 232 11.04 -12.43 16.92
CA ASP A 232 9.59 -12.49 17.17
C ASP A 232 8.74 -11.69 16.15
N MET A 233 9.38 -11.00 15.19
CA MET A 233 8.78 -10.22 14.11
C MET A 233 8.00 -8.96 14.53
N LYS A 234 8.07 -8.56 15.81
CA LYS A 234 7.26 -7.46 16.37
C LYS A 234 7.95 -6.11 16.51
N GLN A 235 9.28 -6.06 16.45
CA GLN A 235 10.05 -4.83 16.63
C GLN A 235 11.21 -4.75 15.63
N PHE A 236 11.83 -3.57 15.53
CA PHE A 236 13.11 -3.43 14.83
C PHE A 236 14.27 -3.87 15.73
N ALA A 237 15.12 -4.76 15.20
CA ALA A 237 16.35 -5.21 15.86
C ALA A 237 17.49 -4.17 15.77
N ALA A 238 17.37 -3.19 14.88
CA ALA A 238 18.27 -2.05 14.74
C ALA A 238 17.51 -0.83 14.20
N PRO A 239 17.97 0.41 14.44
CA PRO A 239 17.35 1.61 13.87
C PRO A 239 17.21 1.52 12.34
N PRO A 240 16.12 2.03 11.75
CA PRO A 240 15.95 2.10 10.30
C PRO A 240 17.08 2.88 9.63
N ARG A 241 17.65 2.32 8.55
CA ARG A 241 18.67 2.96 7.71
C ARG A 241 18.10 3.33 6.35
N ALA A 242 18.73 4.28 5.65
CA ALA A 242 18.37 4.60 4.27
C ALA A 242 18.72 3.46 3.30
N VAL A 243 17.83 3.22 2.33
CA VAL A 243 18.03 2.32 1.20
C VAL A 243 18.53 3.17 0.03
N ALA A 244 19.85 3.14 -0.19
CA ALA A 244 20.44 3.93 -1.27
C ALA A 244 20.08 3.36 -2.64
N ILE A 245 19.46 4.19 -3.48
CA ILE A 245 19.18 3.90 -4.88
C ILE A 245 20.14 4.74 -5.74
N LEU A 246 20.90 4.07 -6.60
CA LEU A 246 21.99 4.64 -7.38
C LEU A 246 21.70 4.61 -8.88
N ASP A 247 22.19 5.62 -9.60
CA ASP A 247 22.22 5.67 -11.06
C ASP A 247 23.24 4.69 -11.67
N GLU A 248 23.41 4.75 -12.98
CA GLU A 248 24.34 3.95 -13.77
C GLU A 248 25.82 4.28 -13.44
N ALA A 249 26.11 5.50 -13.00
CA ALA A 249 27.43 5.95 -12.55
C ALA A 249 27.74 5.60 -11.07
N GLY A 250 26.75 5.12 -10.31
CA GLY A 250 26.88 4.78 -8.89
C GLY A 250 26.63 5.95 -7.93
N LYS A 251 26.07 7.07 -8.42
CA LYS A 251 25.66 8.22 -7.61
C LYS A 251 24.21 8.04 -7.14
N PRO A 252 23.82 8.57 -5.97
CA PRO A 252 22.41 8.60 -5.57
C PRO A 252 21.52 9.31 -6.60
N LEU A 253 20.33 8.76 -6.86
CA LEU A 253 19.31 9.47 -7.65
C LEU A 253 18.98 10.82 -7.00
N LEU A 254 18.73 11.84 -7.83
CA LEU A 254 18.54 13.22 -7.40
C LEU A 254 17.06 13.53 -7.14
N GLY A 255 16.77 14.56 -6.34
CA GLY A 255 15.42 14.97 -5.98
C GLY A 255 14.53 15.21 -7.21
N GLY A 256 15.05 15.94 -8.20
CA GLY A 256 14.36 16.25 -9.46
C GLY A 256 14.30 15.12 -10.49
N ASP A 257 14.87 13.95 -10.19
CA ASP A 257 14.82 12.77 -11.07
C ASP A 257 13.50 11.99 -10.88
N HIS A 258 12.37 12.67 -11.05
CA HIS A 258 11.03 12.17 -10.70
C HIS A 258 10.66 10.88 -11.45
N ASP A 259 11.27 10.64 -12.60
CA ASP A 259 11.09 9.44 -13.43
C ASP A 259 11.74 8.17 -12.84
N ARG A 260 12.65 8.33 -11.88
CA ARG A 260 13.44 7.24 -11.27
C ARG A 260 13.48 7.27 -9.73
N ARG A 261 13.36 8.44 -9.09
CA ARG A 261 13.46 8.58 -7.63
C ARG A 261 12.30 7.90 -6.91
N PHE A 262 12.58 7.42 -5.70
CA PHE A 262 11.59 6.78 -4.86
C PHE A 262 10.45 7.72 -4.49
N PHE A 263 9.20 7.23 -4.53
CA PHE A 263 8.05 7.92 -3.96
C PHE A 263 7.43 7.11 -2.82
N GLU A 264 6.96 5.88 -3.10
CA GLU A 264 6.25 4.98 -2.16
C GLU A 264 6.29 3.51 -2.64
N ALA A 265 5.45 2.63 -2.09
CA ALA A 265 5.22 1.25 -2.55
C ALA A 265 6.49 0.38 -2.61
N SER A 266 7.31 0.43 -1.55
CA SER A 266 8.50 -0.43 -1.44
C SER A 266 8.14 -1.91 -1.52
N TRP A 267 8.80 -2.69 -2.37
CA TRP A 267 8.70 -4.16 -2.40
C TRP A 267 10.06 -4.81 -2.70
N MET A 268 10.31 -5.98 -2.11
CA MET A 268 11.60 -6.69 -2.19
C MET A 268 11.41 -8.18 -2.50
N PHE A 269 12.16 -8.68 -3.49
CA PHE A 269 12.30 -10.12 -3.72
C PHE A 269 13.74 -10.49 -4.14
N LYS A 270 14.08 -11.77 -4.00
CA LYS A 270 15.40 -12.32 -4.36
C LYS A 270 15.27 -13.32 -5.51
N ARG A 271 16.12 -13.20 -6.53
CA ARG A 271 16.14 -14.09 -7.71
C ARG A 271 17.57 -14.23 -8.23
N GLY A 272 18.04 -15.46 -8.39
CA GLY A 272 19.37 -15.74 -8.96
C GLY A 272 20.52 -15.09 -8.16
N GLY A 273 20.43 -15.08 -6.83
CA GLY A 273 21.42 -14.43 -5.95
C GLY A 273 21.33 -12.90 -5.86
N LYS A 274 20.63 -12.22 -6.78
CA LYS A 274 20.38 -10.77 -6.72
C LYS A 274 19.11 -10.46 -5.93
N TYR A 275 19.13 -9.29 -5.29
CA TYR A 275 17.99 -8.64 -4.65
C TYR A 275 17.40 -7.61 -5.59
N TYR A 276 16.08 -7.57 -5.70
CA TYR A 276 15.32 -6.67 -6.55
C TYR A 276 14.48 -5.78 -5.64
N PHE A 277 14.91 -4.53 -5.48
CA PHE A 277 14.12 -3.50 -4.82
C PHE A 277 13.26 -2.80 -5.87
N THR A 278 11.95 -2.78 -5.63
CA THR A 278 10.95 -2.29 -6.58
C THR A 278 10.04 -1.29 -5.88
N TYR A 279 9.57 -0.25 -6.56
CA TYR A 279 8.88 0.87 -5.92
C TYR A 279 8.06 1.71 -6.90
N SER A 280 7.13 2.51 -6.38
CA SER A 280 6.39 3.52 -7.14
C SER A 280 7.19 4.82 -7.24
N THR A 281 7.10 5.48 -8.40
CA THR A 281 7.64 6.83 -8.63
C THR A 281 6.61 7.94 -8.40
N GLY A 282 5.36 7.58 -8.07
CA GLY A 282 4.29 8.51 -7.67
C GLY A 282 3.82 9.42 -8.80
N ASP A 283 4.29 10.67 -8.81
CA ASP A 283 3.88 11.74 -9.74
C ASP A 283 4.30 11.51 -11.21
N THR A 284 5.10 10.48 -11.49
CA THR A 284 5.38 9.98 -12.84
C THR A 284 4.73 8.62 -13.14
N HIS A 285 3.99 8.06 -12.18
CA HIS A 285 3.10 6.90 -12.32
C HIS A 285 3.76 5.59 -12.79
N PHE A 286 5.07 5.42 -12.62
CA PHE A 286 5.77 4.17 -12.94
C PHE A 286 5.92 3.27 -11.72
N ILE A 287 5.95 1.96 -11.93
CA ILE A 287 6.68 1.06 -11.04
C ILE A 287 8.09 0.90 -11.59
N ALA A 288 9.09 1.24 -10.79
CA ALA A 288 10.50 1.17 -11.11
C ALA A 288 11.20 0.04 -10.33
N TYR A 289 12.44 -0.29 -10.73
CA TYR A 289 13.28 -1.21 -9.97
C TYR A 289 14.77 -0.92 -10.02
N ALA A 290 15.44 -1.38 -8.97
CA ALA A 290 16.87 -1.36 -8.77
C ALA A 290 17.34 -2.74 -8.25
N THR A 291 18.59 -3.13 -8.54
CA THR A 291 19.15 -4.41 -8.08
C THR A 291 20.41 -4.26 -7.25
N GLY A 292 20.62 -5.21 -6.34
CA GLY A 292 21.76 -5.23 -5.42
C GLY A 292 22.17 -6.65 -5.02
N THR A 293 23.26 -6.77 -4.28
CA THR A 293 23.83 -8.04 -3.77
C THR A 293 23.60 -8.24 -2.27
N SER A 294 22.88 -7.34 -1.62
CA SER A 294 22.57 -7.32 -0.19
C SER A 294 21.12 -6.85 0.00
N PRO A 295 20.37 -7.36 1.00
CA PRO A 295 19.05 -6.83 1.31
C PRO A 295 19.12 -5.37 1.80
N LEU A 296 20.27 -4.92 2.28
CA LEU A 296 20.48 -3.56 2.78
C LEU A 296 20.95 -2.59 1.70
N GLY A 297 21.09 -3.05 0.45
CA GLY A 297 21.62 -2.26 -0.66
C GLY A 297 23.14 -2.01 -0.56
N PRO A 298 23.66 -0.99 -1.28
CA PRO A 298 22.93 -0.11 -2.19
C PRO A 298 22.32 -0.87 -3.39
N PHE A 299 21.30 -0.29 -4.00
CA PHE A 299 20.62 -0.82 -5.19
C PHE A 299 20.90 0.08 -6.38
N ARG A 300 21.31 -0.49 -7.52
CA ARG A 300 21.49 0.24 -8.77
C ARG A 300 20.21 0.19 -9.61
N TYR A 301 19.67 1.34 -9.99
CA TYR A 301 18.51 1.47 -10.88
C TYR A 301 18.68 0.63 -12.15
N GLN A 302 17.60 0.03 -12.65
CA GLN A 302 17.62 -0.85 -13.83
C GLN A 302 16.54 -0.49 -14.86
N GLY A 303 15.43 0.12 -14.46
CA GLY A 303 14.37 0.50 -15.39
C GLY A 303 12.97 0.47 -14.78
N LYS A 304 11.97 0.41 -15.66
CA LYS A 304 10.54 0.45 -15.34
C LYS A 304 9.91 -0.94 -15.51
N ILE A 305 9.19 -1.41 -14.50
CA ILE A 305 8.42 -2.66 -14.51
C ILE A 305 7.04 -2.44 -15.11
N LEU A 306 6.33 -1.38 -14.71
CA LEU A 306 4.96 -1.10 -15.11
C LEU A 306 4.84 0.35 -15.61
N LEU A 307 4.24 0.53 -16.79
CA LEU A 307 3.86 1.83 -17.34
C LEU A 307 2.59 2.39 -16.64
N PRO A 308 2.26 3.68 -16.80
CA PRO A 308 1.14 4.30 -16.10
C PRO A 308 -0.19 3.57 -16.29
N VAL A 309 -0.85 3.30 -15.17
CA VAL A 309 -2.17 2.68 -15.10
C VAL A 309 -3.27 3.75 -15.25
N GLN A 310 -4.54 3.33 -15.20
CA GLN A 310 -5.65 4.30 -15.07
C GLN A 310 -5.81 4.75 -13.62
N GLY A 311 -5.73 6.05 -13.37
CA GLY A 311 -5.76 6.65 -12.03
C GLY A 311 -4.38 7.13 -11.59
N TRP A 312 -4.33 7.92 -10.52
CA TRP A 312 -3.10 8.59 -10.08
C TRP A 312 -2.11 7.65 -9.39
N THR A 313 -2.56 6.81 -8.44
CA THR A 313 -1.65 5.89 -7.72
C THR A 313 -1.29 4.68 -8.57
N THR A 314 -0.07 4.19 -8.37
CA THR A 314 0.34 2.86 -8.79
C THR A 314 1.09 2.19 -7.63
N HIS A 315 0.67 0.99 -7.26
CA HIS A 315 1.25 0.21 -6.16
C HIS A 315 1.21 -1.27 -6.56
N HIS A 316 2.21 -2.05 -6.15
CA HIS A 316 2.38 -3.42 -6.60
C HIS A 316 3.01 -4.35 -5.56
N SER A 317 2.94 -5.65 -5.86
CA SER A 317 3.84 -6.66 -5.31
C SER A 317 4.24 -7.67 -6.40
N ILE A 318 5.34 -8.38 -6.17
CA ILE A 318 5.90 -9.36 -7.11
C ILE A 318 6.19 -10.66 -6.36
N LEU A 319 5.55 -11.75 -6.79
CA LEU A 319 5.69 -13.08 -6.20
C LEU A 319 5.93 -14.15 -7.27
N LYS A 320 6.57 -15.24 -6.86
CA LYS A 320 6.74 -16.45 -7.68
C LYS A 320 5.62 -17.44 -7.33
N VAL A 321 4.89 -17.92 -8.34
CA VAL A 321 3.87 -18.97 -8.19
C VAL A 321 4.22 -20.15 -9.10
N GLY A 322 4.55 -21.29 -8.49
CA GLY A 322 5.07 -22.45 -9.21
C GLY A 322 6.36 -22.07 -9.95
N ASN A 323 6.32 -22.09 -11.29
CA ASN A 323 7.44 -21.69 -12.15
C ASN A 323 7.33 -20.27 -12.74
N THR A 324 6.18 -19.61 -12.61
CA THR A 324 5.94 -18.26 -13.15
C THR A 324 6.17 -17.18 -12.09
N TRP A 325 6.42 -15.96 -12.53
CA TRP A 325 6.40 -14.77 -11.69
C TRP A 325 5.18 -13.94 -12.04
N GLN A 326 4.55 -13.33 -11.05
CA GLN A 326 3.35 -12.52 -11.22
C GLN A 326 3.62 -11.12 -10.66
N LEU A 327 3.17 -10.11 -11.40
CA LEU A 327 2.99 -8.75 -10.91
C LEU A 327 1.54 -8.62 -10.46
N VAL A 328 1.32 -8.29 -9.20
CA VAL A 328 0.01 -7.89 -8.67
C VAL A 328 0.05 -6.38 -8.50
N TYR A 329 -0.95 -5.68 -9.01
CA TYR A 329 -1.00 -4.22 -9.07
C TYR A 329 -2.45 -3.74 -8.96
N HIS A 330 -2.72 -2.43 -8.95
CA HIS A 330 -4.08 -1.90 -9.03
C HIS A 330 -4.24 -0.86 -10.15
N ASP A 331 -5.49 -0.59 -10.53
CA ASP A 331 -5.90 0.60 -11.27
C ASP A 331 -7.34 0.98 -10.91
N THR A 332 -7.89 2.02 -11.53
CA THR A 332 -9.26 2.52 -11.28
C THR A 332 -10.31 1.99 -12.27
N GLN A 333 -10.09 0.85 -12.95
CA GLN A 333 -11.02 0.32 -13.98
C GLN A 333 -12.48 0.26 -13.52
N LEU A 334 -12.73 -0.13 -12.26
CA LEU A 334 -14.09 -0.30 -11.74
C LEU A 334 -14.83 1.01 -11.41
N SER A 335 -14.12 2.13 -11.23
CA SER A 335 -14.68 3.36 -10.64
C SER A 335 -14.42 4.64 -11.43
N ASN A 336 -13.33 4.68 -12.18
CA ASN A 336 -12.72 5.92 -12.71
C ASN A 336 -12.47 6.99 -11.63
N ARG A 337 -12.21 6.59 -10.37
CA ARG A 337 -11.94 7.47 -9.21
C ARG A 337 -10.67 7.04 -8.50
N ASN A 338 -9.77 7.99 -8.23
CA ASN A 338 -8.43 7.73 -7.69
C ASN A 338 -8.41 6.92 -6.38
N HIS A 339 -9.39 7.14 -5.50
CA HIS A 339 -9.50 6.48 -4.19
C HIS A 339 -10.44 5.26 -4.15
N LEU A 340 -10.88 4.74 -5.30
CA LEU A 340 -11.71 3.52 -5.42
C LEU A 340 -11.08 2.53 -6.41
N ARG A 341 -10.01 1.87 -6.01
CA ARG A 341 -9.12 1.12 -6.89
C ARG A 341 -9.48 -0.36 -6.96
N SER A 342 -8.91 -1.05 -7.93
CA SER A 342 -9.20 -2.46 -8.23
C SER A 342 -7.93 -3.24 -8.54
N ALA A 343 -7.62 -4.21 -7.67
CA ALA A 343 -6.45 -5.06 -7.76
C ALA A 343 -6.53 -6.01 -8.96
N LYS A 344 -5.40 -6.24 -9.60
CA LYS A 344 -5.18 -6.98 -10.86
C LYS A 344 -3.92 -7.83 -10.74
N MET A 345 -3.80 -8.85 -11.58
CA MET A 345 -2.62 -9.72 -11.67
C MET A 345 -2.26 -9.98 -13.13
N THR A 346 -0.96 -9.96 -13.44
CA THR A 346 -0.44 -10.31 -14.77
C THR A 346 0.93 -10.97 -14.66
N GLU A 347 1.33 -11.74 -15.67
CA GLU A 347 2.62 -12.43 -15.65
C GLU A 347 3.78 -11.43 -15.79
N LEU A 348 4.79 -11.58 -14.94
CA LEU A 348 6.04 -10.84 -14.99
C LEU A 348 7.13 -11.74 -15.59
N THR A 349 7.84 -11.24 -16.59
CA THR A 349 8.88 -12.01 -17.30
C THR A 349 10.24 -11.33 -17.19
N PHE A 350 11.28 -12.15 -17.09
CA PHE A 350 12.67 -11.72 -17.02
C PHE A 350 13.39 -12.04 -18.33
N ASN A 351 14.29 -11.16 -18.75
CA ASN A 351 15.28 -11.44 -19.77
C ASN A 351 16.41 -12.35 -19.22
N PRO A 352 17.23 -12.96 -20.09
CA PRO A 352 18.33 -13.84 -19.66
C PRO A 352 19.38 -13.20 -18.73
N ASP A 353 19.61 -11.88 -18.89
CA ASP A 353 20.52 -11.08 -18.05
C ASP A 353 19.98 -10.78 -16.63
N GLY A 354 18.70 -11.11 -16.39
CA GLY A 354 17.99 -10.83 -15.15
C GLY A 354 17.23 -9.50 -15.13
N SER A 355 17.26 -8.70 -16.20
CA SER A 355 16.38 -7.53 -16.32
C SER A 355 14.91 -7.96 -16.44
N ILE A 356 14.00 -7.11 -15.95
CA ILE A 356 12.55 -7.32 -16.03
C ILE A 356 12.03 -6.69 -17.32
N ARG A 357 11.16 -7.40 -18.06
CA ARG A 357 10.47 -6.82 -19.22
C ARG A 357 9.38 -5.86 -18.75
N THR A 358 9.42 -4.62 -19.22
CA THR A 358 8.40 -3.61 -18.94
C THR A 358 7.03 -4.05 -19.44
N ILE A 359 6.02 -3.87 -18.59
CA ILE A 359 4.63 -4.21 -18.81
C ILE A 359 3.86 -2.91 -19.09
N ASP A 360 3.15 -2.89 -20.21
CA ASP A 360 2.09 -1.92 -20.49
C ASP A 360 0.79 -2.44 -19.84
N PRO A 361 0.11 -1.71 -18.93
CA PRO A 361 -1.14 -2.19 -18.32
C PRO A 361 -2.29 -2.31 -19.33
N PHE A 362 -2.13 -1.79 -20.55
CA PHE A 362 -3.03 -1.96 -21.67
C PHE A 362 -2.49 -2.98 -22.69
N LYS A 363 -3.38 -3.43 -23.58
CA LYS A 363 -3.01 -4.19 -24.78
C LYS A 363 -2.70 -3.21 -25.91
N LYS A 364 -1.78 -3.65 -26.79
CA LYS A 364 -1.51 -3.00 -28.07
C LYS A 364 -2.62 -3.32 -29.08
#